data_AF-A0A1F9FEG7-F1
#
_entry.id   AF-A0A1F9FEG7-F1
#
_cell.length_a   1.000
_cell.length_b   1.000
_cell.length_c   1.000
_cell.angle_alpha   90.00
_cell.angle_beta   90.00
_cell.angle_gamma   90.00
#
_symmetry.space_group_name_H-M   'P 1'
#
loop_
_entity.id
_entity.type
_entity.pdbx_description
1 polymer ?
#
loop_
_entity_poly.entity_id
_entity_poly.type
_entity_poly.pdbx_seq_one_letter_code
_entity_poly.pdbx_strand_id
1 'polypeptide(L)'
;MVRYGLLSGVALFLVLAANQKITPLVAALTAHAQERILAEKLVDLDHDGQMEKVVKIKQDGKISVQIYHLYGFQDSVQSKLIAQYQFPTGEDGFIYDKQSITNLAFSDVNKNGQLEILVSFFDETTKESKVHTLAWDKNQNNLLKLEREY
;
A
#
# COMPACT_ATOMS: atom_id res chain seq x y z
N MET A 1 -26.06 -0.70 -46.03
CA MET A 1 -24.79 0.03 -45.87
C MET A 1 -24.19 -0.22 -44.47
N VAL A 2 -23.74 -1.44 -44.14
CA VAL A 2 -23.17 -1.77 -42.80
C VAL A 2 -21.95 -2.69 -42.92
N ARG A 3 -21.18 -2.59 -44.01
CA ARG A 3 -20.01 -3.48 -44.24
C ARG A 3 -18.64 -2.81 -44.13
N TYR A 4 -18.60 -1.48 -43.98
CA TYR A 4 -17.33 -0.73 -43.91
C TYR A 4 -16.91 -0.28 -42.51
N GLY A 5 -17.79 -0.36 -41.51
CA GLY A 5 -17.47 0.02 -40.13
C GLY A 5 -16.66 -1.02 -39.35
N LEU A 6 -16.80 -2.31 -39.68
CA LEU A 6 -16.06 -3.38 -39.01
C LEU A 6 -14.60 -3.47 -39.49
N LEU A 7 -14.36 -3.13 -40.76
CA LEU A 7 -13.03 -3.15 -41.37
C LEU A 7 -12.14 -2.00 -40.90
N SER A 8 -12.71 -0.84 -40.56
CA SER A 8 -11.92 0.31 -40.07
C SER A 8 -11.42 0.11 -38.63
N GLY A 9 -12.22 -0.51 -37.76
CA GLY A 9 -11.82 -0.81 -36.38
C GLY A 9 -10.66 -1.82 -36.30
N VAL A 10 -10.73 -2.90 -37.09
CA VAL A 10 -9.67 -3.92 -37.14
C VAL A 10 -8.39 -3.39 -37.79
N ALA A 11 -8.51 -2.55 -38.82
CA ALA A 11 -7.36 -1.88 -39.43
C ALA A 11 -6.66 -0.91 -38.47
N LEU A 12 -7.40 -0.18 -37.64
CA LEU A 12 -6.82 0.71 -36.63
C LEU A 12 -6.06 -0.07 -35.55
N PHE A 13 -6.61 -1.20 -35.09
CA PHE A 13 -5.92 -2.09 -34.14
C PHE A 13 -4.68 -2.75 -34.75
N LEU A 14 -4.70 -3.14 -36.03
CA LEU A 14 -3.54 -3.68 -36.73
C LEU A 14 -2.42 -2.65 -36.93
N VAL A 15 -2.77 -1.38 -37.20
CA VAL A 15 -1.79 -0.28 -37.31
C VAL A 15 -1.17 0.06 -35.94
N LEU A 16 -1.96 -0.01 -34.87
CA LEU A 16 -1.48 0.15 -33.49
C LEU A 16 -0.54 -1.00 -33.07
N ALA A 17 -0.83 -2.24 -33.47
CA ALA A 17 -0.01 -3.41 -33.18
C ALA A 17 1.29 -3.47 -34.01
N ALA A 18 1.28 -2.99 -35.25
CA ALA A 18 2.43 -3.03 -36.16
C ALA A 18 3.45 -1.89 -35.92
N ASN A 19 3.05 -0.82 -35.22
CA ASN A 19 3.92 0.31 -34.98
C ASN A 19 4.63 0.18 -33.63
N GLN A 20 5.87 -0.31 -33.66
CA GLN A 20 6.72 -0.52 -32.47
C GLN A 20 6.95 0.74 -31.62
N LYS A 21 6.64 1.94 -32.15
CA LYS A 21 6.70 3.21 -31.41
C LYS A 21 5.42 3.52 -30.62
N ILE A 22 4.30 2.88 -30.94
CA ILE A 22 3.02 3.08 -30.23
C ILE A 22 2.91 2.14 -29.04
N THR A 23 3.50 0.95 -29.10
CA THR A 23 3.53 -0.01 -27.98
C THR A 23 4.07 0.59 -26.67
N PRO A 24 5.20 1.35 -26.64
CA PRO A 24 5.66 2.01 -25.42
C PRO A 24 4.76 3.17 -25.00
N LEU A 25 4.07 3.84 -25.92
CA LEU A 25 3.11 4.90 -25.59
C LEU A 25 1.84 4.31 -24.96
N VAL A 26 1.31 3.23 -25.51
CA VAL A 26 0.20 2.47 -24.92
C VAL A 26 0.64 1.88 -23.59
N ALA A 27 1.82 1.27 -23.49
CA ALA A 27 2.36 0.76 -22.23
C ALA A 27 2.59 1.86 -21.18
N ALA A 28 2.94 3.09 -21.58
CA ALA A 28 3.04 4.24 -20.68
C ALA A 28 1.67 4.81 -20.29
N LEU A 29 0.67 4.73 -21.18
CA LEU A 29 -0.72 5.12 -20.92
C LEU A 29 -1.50 4.06 -20.13
N THR A 30 -1.09 2.79 -20.21
CA THR A 30 -1.62 1.64 -19.46
C THR A 30 -0.70 1.21 -18.34
N ALA A 31 0.39 1.95 -18.07
CA ALA A 31 1.21 1.74 -16.90
C ALA A 31 0.34 2.13 -15.71
N HIS A 32 -0.35 1.15 -15.14
CA HIS A 32 -0.85 1.20 -13.78
C HIS A 32 0.24 1.85 -12.94
N ALA A 33 -0.10 2.88 -12.16
CA ALA A 33 0.93 3.60 -11.41
C ALA A 33 1.68 2.58 -10.56
N GLN A 34 2.97 2.45 -10.84
CA GLN A 34 3.76 1.32 -10.38
C GLN A 34 3.66 1.23 -8.85
N GLU A 35 3.11 0.11 -8.38
CA GLU A 35 3.01 -0.20 -6.97
C GLU A 35 4.43 -0.27 -6.39
N ARG A 36 4.71 0.56 -5.37
CA ARG A 36 6.03 0.64 -4.74
C ARG A 36 5.90 0.36 -3.26
N ILE A 37 6.51 -0.73 -2.80
CA ILE A 37 6.70 -0.99 -1.37
C ILE A 37 7.66 0.06 -0.82
N LEU A 38 7.19 0.83 0.15
CA LEU A 38 7.96 1.88 0.84
C LEU A 38 8.67 1.32 2.08
N ALA A 39 8.01 0.40 2.78
CA ALA A 39 8.58 -0.33 3.91
C ALA A 39 7.78 -1.61 4.16
N GLU A 40 8.43 -2.62 4.72
CA GLU A 40 7.79 -3.83 5.19
C GLU A 40 8.40 -4.30 6.51
N LYS A 41 7.59 -4.91 7.38
CA LYS A 41 8.07 -5.52 8.62
C LYS A 41 7.21 -6.72 8.99
N LEU A 42 7.86 -7.76 9.51
CA LEU A 42 7.18 -8.83 10.24
C LEU A 42 7.14 -8.43 11.71
N VAL A 43 5.95 -8.42 12.30
CA VAL A 43 5.73 -8.05 13.69
C VAL A 43 4.53 -8.83 14.23
N ASP A 44 4.63 -9.28 15.47
CA ASP A 44 3.49 -9.81 16.24
C ASP A 44 2.79 -8.61 16.89
N LEU A 45 1.66 -8.20 16.29
CA LEU A 45 0.95 -6.96 16.66
C LEU A 45 0.13 -7.10 17.94
N ASP A 46 -0.35 -8.30 18.27
CA ASP A 46 -1.23 -8.54 19.42
C ASP A 46 -0.64 -9.47 20.49
N HIS A 47 0.64 -9.84 20.34
CA HIS A 47 1.39 -10.71 21.23
C HIS A 47 0.80 -12.13 21.34
N ASP A 48 0.15 -12.62 20.27
CA ASP A 48 -0.41 -13.98 20.23
C ASP A 48 0.58 -15.04 19.73
N GLY A 49 1.79 -14.62 19.34
CA GLY A 49 2.85 -15.48 18.82
C GLY A 49 2.78 -15.74 17.31
N GLN A 50 1.78 -15.21 16.60
CA GLN A 50 1.74 -15.15 15.14
C GLN A 50 2.34 -13.83 14.65
N MET A 51 3.04 -13.89 13.52
CA MET A 51 3.65 -12.72 12.92
C MET A 51 2.78 -12.22 11.78
N GLU A 52 2.38 -10.95 11.85
CA GLU A 52 1.77 -10.23 10.74
C GLU A 52 2.85 -9.60 9.84
N LYS A 53 2.60 -9.61 8.53
CA LYS A 53 3.37 -8.78 7.59
C LYS A 53 2.67 -7.44 7.41
N VAL A 54 3.32 -6.38 7.88
CA VAL A 54 2.85 -5.00 7.73
C VAL A 54 3.64 -4.34 6.60
N VAL A 55 2.92 -3.81 5.61
CA VAL A 55 3.50 -3.20 4.40
C VAL A 55 2.98 -1.79 4.26
N LYS A 56 3.89 -0.84 4.07
CA LYS A 56 3.58 0.51 3.62
C LYS A 56 3.85 0.59 2.12
N ILE A 57 2.88 1.07 1.37
CA ILE A 57 2.92 0.99 -0.08
C ILE A 57 2.41 2.28 -0.71
N LYS A 58 2.99 2.65 -1.85
CA LYS A 58 2.52 3.74 -2.69
C LYS A 58 1.96 3.16 -3.99
N GLN A 59 0.69 3.42 -4.24
CA GLN A 59 -0.01 2.96 -5.43
C GLN A 59 -0.96 4.07 -5.90
N ASP A 60 -0.96 4.36 -7.21
CA ASP A 60 -1.83 5.38 -7.81
C ASP A 60 -1.75 6.75 -7.10
N GLY A 61 -0.53 7.13 -6.69
CA GLY A 61 -0.26 8.39 -5.98
C GLY A 61 -0.75 8.42 -4.52
N LYS A 62 -1.34 7.33 -4.02
CA LYS A 62 -1.81 7.21 -2.64
C LYS A 62 -0.88 6.31 -1.84
N ILE A 63 -0.68 6.66 -0.57
CA ILE A 63 -0.03 5.79 0.40
C ILE A 63 -1.10 4.97 1.11
N SER A 64 -0.81 3.70 1.34
CA SER A 64 -1.59 2.87 2.24
C SER A 64 -0.68 2.03 3.13
N VAL A 65 -1.24 1.60 4.26
CA VAL A 65 -0.67 0.53 5.09
C VAL A 65 -1.57 -0.68 4.99
N GLN A 66 -0.96 -1.83 4.76
CA GLN A 66 -1.61 -3.11 4.55
C GLN A 66 -1.05 -4.12 5.56
N ILE A 67 -1.93 -4.93 6.13
CA ILE A 67 -1.57 -6.06 6.99
C ILE A 67 -1.91 -7.34 6.25
N TYR A 68 -0.95 -8.26 6.21
CA TYR A 68 -1.12 -9.59 5.66
C TYR A 68 -0.91 -10.65 6.73
N HIS A 69 -1.79 -11.65 6.74
CA HIS A 69 -1.47 -12.93 7.36
C HIS A 69 -0.64 -13.77 6.41
N LEU A 70 0.38 -14.44 6.95
CA LEU A 70 1.21 -15.39 6.23
C LEU A 70 0.74 -16.81 6.56
N TYR A 71 0.44 -17.58 5.53
CA TYR A 71 0.07 -18.99 5.62
C TYR A 71 1.10 -19.81 4.86
N GLY A 72 1.48 -20.97 5.40
CA GLY A 72 2.40 -21.85 4.69
C GLY A 72 2.24 -23.30 5.08
N PHE A 73 2.41 -24.17 4.08
CA PHE A 73 2.64 -25.60 4.25
C PHE A 73 3.89 -25.95 3.45
N GLN A 74 4.91 -26.46 4.16
CA GLN A 74 6.20 -26.95 3.68
C GLN A 74 7.03 -26.01 2.78
N ASP A 75 6.57 -25.66 1.57
CA ASP A 75 7.40 -24.99 0.53
C ASP A 75 6.77 -23.75 -0.12
N SER A 76 5.54 -23.35 0.27
CA SER A 76 4.92 -22.13 -0.26
C SER A 76 4.42 -21.23 0.87
N VAL A 77 4.91 -19.99 0.91
CA VAL A 77 4.33 -18.93 1.74
C VAL A 77 3.29 -18.19 0.92
N GLN A 78 2.03 -18.32 1.31
CA GLN A 78 0.92 -17.53 0.80
C GLN A 78 0.65 -16.36 1.75
N SER A 79 0.30 -15.20 1.21
CA SER A 79 -0.10 -14.04 1.99
C SER A 79 -1.53 -13.66 1.67
N LYS A 80 -2.33 -13.36 2.69
CA LYS A 80 -3.69 -12.83 2.54
C LYS A 80 -3.77 -11.43 3.14
N LEU A 81 -4.16 -10.45 2.34
CA LEU A 81 -4.49 -9.12 2.85
C LEU A 81 -5.67 -9.24 3.82
N ILE A 82 -5.49 -8.76 5.03
CA ILE A 82 -6.53 -8.78 6.07
C ILE A 82 -7.05 -7.38 6.36
N ALA A 83 -6.19 -6.37 6.44
CA ALA A 83 -6.60 -5.00 6.74
C ALA A 83 -5.82 -4.01 5.89
N GLN A 84 -6.44 -2.87 5.56
CA GLN A 84 -5.80 -1.78 4.83
C GLN A 84 -6.30 -0.43 5.35
N TYR A 85 -5.38 0.53 5.51
CA TYR A 85 -5.71 1.93 5.73
C TYR A 85 -5.10 2.78 4.62
N GLN A 86 -5.93 3.58 3.95
CA GLN A 86 -5.50 4.47 2.87
C GLN A 86 -5.43 5.91 3.36
N PHE A 87 -4.32 6.57 3.06
CA PHE A 87 -4.11 7.98 3.36
C PHE A 87 -4.69 8.83 2.22
N PRO A 88 -5.29 10.01 2.53
CA PRO A 88 -6.02 10.81 1.55
C PRO A 88 -5.14 11.27 0.37
N THR A 89 -3.95 11.82 0.65
CA THR A 89 -2.86 12.08 -0.28
C THR A 89 -1.56 12.21 0.52
N GLY A 90 -0.42 11.81 -0.05
CA GLY A 90 0.84 12.04 0.61
C GLY A 90 2.06 11.47 -0.09
N GLU A 91 3.19 12.09 0.20
CA GLU A 91 4.52 11.54 -0.10
C GLU A 91 5.04 10.73 1.08
N ASP A 92 5.98 9.84 0.80
CA ASP A 92 6.59 9.05 1.84
C ASP A 92 7.35 9.95 2.83
N GLY A 93 7.40 9.54 4.08
CA GLY A 93 8.05 10.28 5.16
C GLY A 93 8.77 9.32 6.10
N PHE A 94 9.61 9.88 6.95
CA PHE A 94 10.45 9.12 7.89
C PHE A 94 10.20 9.56 9.34
N ILE A 95 10.32 8.61 10.27
CA ILE A 95 10.31 8.79 11.72
C ILE A 95 11.71 8.47 12.22
N TYR A 96 12.20 9.28 13.16
CA TYR A 96 13.37 8.92 13.96
C TYR A 96 12.91 8.14 15.19
N ASP A 97 13.09 6.82 15.19
CA ASP A 97 12.71 5.93 16.28
C ASP A 97 13.94 5.23 16.85
N LYS A 98 14.15 5.36 18.18
CA LYS A 98 15.21 4.67 18.95
C LYS A 98 16.57 4.59 18.24
N GLN A 99 17.04 5.73 17.72
CA GLN A 99 18.33 5.90 17.01
C GLN A 99 18.35 5.43 15.54
N SER A 100 17.20 5.10 14.95
CA SER A 100 17.08 4.69 13.56
C SER A 100 16.07 5.56 12.81
N ILE A 101 16.28 5.72 11.51
CA ILE A 101 15.32 6.36 10.61
C ILE A 101 14.49 5.25 9.96
N THR A 102 13.17 5.29 10.12
CA THR A 102 12.24 4.29 9.59
C THR A 102 10.95 4.92 9.06
N ASN A 103 10.29 4.26 8.13
CA ASN A 103 9.03 4.71 7.52
C ASN A 103 7.82 4.00 8.16
N LEU A 104 8.10 3.01 9.02
CA LEU A 104 7.17 2.23 9.84
C LEU A 104 7.80 1.98 11.21
N ALA A 105 7.13 2.38 12.28
CA ALA A 105 7.50 2.05 13.65
C ALA A 105 6.32 1.40 14.39
N PHE A 106 6.60 0.70 15.48
CA PHE A 106 5.63 -0.11 16.22
C PHE A 106 5.82 0.12 17.71
N SER A 107 4.74 0.46 18.41
CA SER A 107 4.78 0.73 19.85
C SER A 107 3.39 0.58 20.43
N ASP A 108 3.30 0.01 21.63
CA ASP A 108 2.09 0.05 22.47
C ASP A 108 1.98 1.45 23.09
N VAL A 109 1.28 2.34 22.40
CA VAL A 109 1.15 3.74 22.82
C VAL A 109 0.00 3.96 23.80
N ASN A 110 -1.05 3.16 23.72
CA ASN A 110 -2.22 3.27 24.61
C ASN A 110 -2.14 2.33 25.83
N LYS A 111 -1.08 1.50 25.92
CA LYS A 111 -0.81 0.55 27.01
C LYS A 111 -1.85 -0.55 27.13
N ASN A 112 -2.42 -0.99 26.00
CA ASN A 112 -3.40 -2.08 25.97
C ASN A 112 -2.76 -3.47 25.74
N GLY A 113 -1.44 -3.53 25.58
CA GLY A 113 -0.72 -4.77 25.29
C GLY A 113 -0.73 -5.18 23.81
N GLN A 114 -1.18 -4.32 22.90
CA GLN A 114 -1.08 -4.47 21.46
C GLN A 114 -0.20 -3.36 20.89
N LEU A 115 0.53 -3.65 19.82
CA LEU A 115 1.36 -2.65 19.16
C LEU A 115 0.55 -1.86 18.15
N GLU A 116 0.53 -0.54 18.30
CA GLU A 116 0.09 0.35 17.23
C GLU A 116 1.17 0.57 16.18
N ILE A 117 0.71 0.87 14.96
CA ILE A 117 1.55 1.15 13.80
C ILE A 117 1.69 2.66 13.66
N LEU A 118 2.92 3.15 13.76
CA LEU A 118 3.29 4.55 13.58
C LEU A 118 3.75 4.76 12.16
N VAL A 119 3.02 5.60 11.42
CA VAL A 119 3.22 5.81 9.98
C VAL A 119 3.46 7.29 9.71
N SER A 120 4.69 7.62 9.30
CA SER A 120 5.03 8.95 8.79
C SER A 120 4.56 9.13 7.37
N PHE A 121 4.10 10.32 7.01
CA PHE A 121 3.89 10.71 5.62
C PHE A 121 3.91 12.23 5.52
N PHE A 122 4.21 12.74 4.34
CA PHE A 122 4.08 14.16 4.05
C PHE A 122 2.70 14.41 3.45
N ASP A 123 1.87 15.15 4.16
CA ASP A 123 0.53 15.52 3.70
C ASP A 123 0.65 16.65 2.67
N GLU A 124 0.35 16.33 1.41
CA GLU A 124 0.49 17.30 0.31
C GLU A 124 -0.50 18.45 0.36
N THR A 125 -1.61 18.31 1.09
CA THR A 125 -2.64 19.34 1.21
C THR A 125 -2.19 20.40 2.21
N THR A 126 -1.73 19.95 3.37
CA THR A 126 -1.25 20.84 4.44
C THR A 126 0.22 21.23 4.32
N LYS A 127 0.99 20.53 3.46
CA LYS A 127 2.44 20.68 3.29
C LYS A 127 3.22 20.39 4.59
N GLU A 128 2.71 19.47 5.40
CA GLU A 128 3.29 19.12 6.69
C GLU A 128 3.67 17.63 6.75
N SER A 129 4.75 17.33 7.47
CA SER A 129 5.06 15.96 7.86
C SER A 129 4.16 15.56 9.03
N LYS A 130 3.40 14.47 8.86
CA LYS A 130 2.49 13.93 9.87
C LYS A 130 2.89 12.52 10.25
N VAL A 131 2.53 12.13 11.46
CA VAL A 131 2.59 10.74 11.92
C VAL A 131 1.18 10.33 12.31
N HIS A 132 0.62 9.33 11.63
CA HIS A 132 -0.58 8.66 12.09
C HIS A 132 -0.22 7.46 12.94
N THR A 133 -1.04 7.25 13.97
CA THR A 133 -1.04 6.04 14.78
C THR A 133 -2.24 5.21 14.35
N LEU A 134 -1.99 3.97 13.92
CA LEU A 134 -3.03 3.04 13.51
C LEU A 134 -3.12 1.87 14.49
N ALA A 135 -4.32 1.56 14.95
CA ALA A 135 -4.61 0.35 15.71
C ALA A 135 -5.22 -0.71 14.77
N TRP A 136 -4.78 -1.95 14.90
CA TRP A 136 -5.35 -3.08 14.18
C TRP A 136 -6.41 -3.77 15.02
N ASP A 137 -7.66 -3.79 14.52
CA ASP A 137 -8.71 -4.64 15.08
C ASP A 137 -8.72 -5.96 14.33
N LYS A 138 -8.14 -6.99 14.97
CA LYS A 138 -8.08 -8.37 14.44
C LYS A 138 -9.45 -9.01 14.26
N ASN A 139 -10.42 -8.69 15.13
CA ASN A 139 -11.76 -9.28 15.05
C ASN A 139 -12.53 -8.73 13.85
N GLN A 140 -12.31 -7.45 13.53
CA GLN A 140 -12.95 -6.78 12.41
C GLN A 140 -12.12 -6.79 11.12
N ASN A 141 -10.87 -7.26 11.17
CA ASN A 141 -9.91 -7.17 10.08
C ASN A 141 -9.78 -5.73 9.53
N ASN A 142 -9.65 -4.76 10.44
CA ASN A 142 -9.66 -3.35 10.08
C ASN A 142 -8.49 -2.58 10.73
N LEU A 143 -8.09 -1.48 10.09
CA LEU A 143 -7.14 -0.52 10.64
C LEU A 143 -7.87 0.78 10.98
N LEU A 144 -7.75 1.20 12.24
CA LEU A 144 -8.37 2.41 12.75
C LEU A 144 -7.29 3.45 13.03
N LYS A 145 -7.48 4.66 12.51
CA LYS A 145 -6.65 5.80 12.92
C LYS A 145 -7.05 6.20 14.34
N LEU A 146 -6.09 6.22 15.25
CA LEU A 146 -6.27 6.82 16.56
C LEU A 146 -6.16 8.34 16.43
N GLU A 147 -7.20 9.07 16.84
CA GLU A 147 -7.08 10.51 17.05
C GLU A 147 -6.29 10.70 18.35
N ARG A 148 -5.18 11.44 18.30
CA ARG A 148 -4.27 11.56 19.46
C ARG A 148 -5.02 12.13 20.65
N GLU A 149 -4.97 11.41 21.77
CA GLU A 149 -4.78 12.00 23.09
C GLU A 149 -3.29 11.85 23.44
N TYR A 150 -2.57 12.97 23.47
CA TYR A 150 -1.32 13.13 24.22
C TYR A 150 -1.34 14.51 24.88
#